data_AF-A0A1M3E6E4-F1
#
_entry.id   AF-A0A1M3E6E4-F1
#
_cell.length_a   1.000
_cell.length_b   1.000
_cell.length_c   1.000
_cell.angle_alpha   90.00
_cell.angle_beta   90.00
_cell.angle_gamma   90.00
#
_symmetry.space_group_name_H-M   'P 1'
#
loop_
_entity.id
_entity.type
_entity.pdbx_description
1 polymer ?
#
loop_
_entity_poly.entity_id
_entity_poly.type
_entity_poly.pdbx_seq_one_letter_code
_entity_poly.pdbx_strand_id
1 'polypeptide(L)'
;MERVLPTYEIAGIPFIVDVDYSLLRHPEDERYTISFLNDLEDKGSHYDLYMDKTTMEPAVYQLRTPDDGNTLIFNIPQMVQLDPEGVAFKYGIAPNMLPEKDIDCTMNPEVFKKREMGQLSVIDICGHPFFIDVRNGLLQPKDDFTTMGIELSKLEVDDSGTAYLCLYDPQKHTTVTLDPKIKKIPRGIVALQIPSETILDSYAVARQYNLLESTDWFRKFPVRTNLSARIIPWEKTSLPELVERNKTKQKTINKRNGKGKGL
;
A
#
# COMPACT_ATOMS: atom_id res chain seq x y z
N MET A 1 7.86 14.44 12.86
CA MET A 1 8.92 13.41 12.95
C MET A 1 8.30 12.13 12.44
N GLU A 2 8.87 11.52 11.40
CA GLU A 2 8.38 10.20 10.95
C GLU A 2 8.64 9.17 12.05
N ARG A 3 7.60 8.39 12.35
CA ARG A 3 7.65 7.32 13.35
C ARG A 3 8.46 6.15 12.81
N VAL A 4 9.32 5.56 13.64
CA VAL A 4 9.98 4.30 13.31
C VAL A 4 8.96 3.17 13.47
N LEU A 5 8.66 2.48 12.38
CA LEU A 5 7.73 1.35 12.40
C LEU A 5 8.36 0.13 13.10
N PRO A 6 7.59 -0.64 13.89
CA PRO A 6 8.09 -1.85 14.51
C PRO A 6 8.36 -2.95 13.47
N THR A 7 9.15 -3.94 13.87
CA THR A 7 9.46 -5.12 13.04
C THR A 7 9.04 -6.40 13.73
N TYR A 8 8.59 -7.38 12.95
CA TYR A 8 8.23 -8.72 13.41
C TYR A 8 9.00 -9.78 12.61
N GLU A 9 9.60 -10.76 13.29
CA GLU A 9 10.40 -11.79 12.64
C GLU A 9 9.53 -12.97 12.21
N ILE A 10 9.62 -13.35 10.93
CA ILE A 10 8.99 -14.55 10.38
C ILE A 10 10.09 -15.35 9.68
N ALA A 11 10.32 -16.59 10.13
CA ALA A 11 11.35 -17.48 9.57
C ALA A 11 12.76 -16.84 9.49
N GLY A 12 13.14 -16.02 10.47
CA GLY A 12 14.45 -15.33 10.49
C GLY A 12 14.53 -14.04 9.66
N ILE A 13 13.41 -13.59 9.08
CA ILE A 13 13.33 -12.35 8.28
C ILE A 13 12.56 -11.28 9.08
N PRO A 14 13.13 -10.10 9.33
CA PRO A 14 12.46 -9.03 10.07
C PRO A 14 11.57 -8.19 9.15
N PHE A 15 10.27 -8.48 9.14
CA PHE A 15 9.29 -7.70 8.38
C PHE A 15 8.94 -6.41 9.11
N ILE A 16 8.77 -5.32 8.38
CA ILE A 16 8.27 -4.05 8.89
C ILE A 16 6.74 -4.15 9.03
N VAL A 17 6.21 -3.86 10.20
CA VAL A 17 4.77 -3.84 10.46
C VAL A 17 4.20 -2.51 10.00
N ASP A 18 3.34 -2.54 8.99
CA ASP A 18 2.69 -1.36 8.40
C ASP A 18 1.18 -1.46 8.60
N VAL A 19 0.72 -0.99 9.76
CA VAL A 19 -0.71 -0.99 10.11
C VAL A 19 -1.53 -0.10 9.17
N ASP A 20 -0.93 0.96 8.64
CA ASP A 20 -1.66 1.94 7.85
C ASP A 20 -2.19 1.32 6.55
N TYR A 21 -1.37 0.46 5.93
CA TYR A 21 -1.70 -0.33 4.75
C TYR A 21 -2.14 -1.77 5.08
N SER A 22 -2.11 -2.18 6.34
CA SER A 22 -2.39 -3.57 6.77
C SER A 22 -1.45 -4.58 6.11
N LEU A 23 -0.15 -4.30 6.14
CA LEU A 23 0.91 -5.11 5.53
C LEU A 23 2.01 -5.45 6.53
N LEU A 24 2.65 -6.61 6.33
CA LEU A 24 4.02 -6.87 6.74
C LEU A 24 4.92 -6.70 5.51
N ARG A 25 5.82 -5.73 5.53
CA ARG A 25 6.66 -5.38 4.38
C ARG A 25 8.08 -5.92 4.54
N HIS A 26 8.63 -6.50 3.49
CA HIS A 26 10.03 -6.92 3.51
C HIS A 26 10.95 -5.68 3.62
N PRO A 27 12.01 -5.74 4.45
CA PRO A 27 12.82 -4.55 4.76
C PRO A 27 13.56 -3.99 3.54
N GLU A 28 13.93 -4.85 2.60
CA GLU A 28 14.76 -4.50 1.43
C GLU A 28 14.00 -4.51 0.09
N ASP A 29 12.83 -5.13 0.02
CA ASP A 29 12.10 -5.32 -1.25
C ASP A 29 10.60 -5.03 -1.06
N GLU A 30 10.16 -3.85 -1.50
CA GLU A 30 8.76 -3.40 -1.33
C GLU A 30 7.78 -4.18 -2.21
N ARG A 31 8.27 -5.04 -3.10
CA ARG A 31 7.42 -5.95 -3.88
C ARG A 31 7.00 -7.17 -3.06
N TYR A 32 7.74 -7.49 -2.01
CA TYR A 32 7.44 -8.63 -1.15
C TYR A 32 6.75 -8.15 0.13
N THR A 33 5.44 -8.36 0.17
CA THR A 33 4.58 -7.97 1.29
C THR A 33 3.61 -9.09 1.62
N ILE A 34 3.20 -9.16 2.89
CA ILE A 34 2.17 -10.07 3.37
C ILE A 34 1.01 -9.22 3.88
N SER A 35 -0.16 -9.38 3.30
CA SER A 35 -1.37 -8.62 3.61
C SER A 35 -2.16 -9.26 4.75
N PHE A 36 -2.42 -8.50 5.81
CA PHE A 36 -3.36 -8.90 6.86
C PHE A 36 -4.79 -9.10 6.33
N LEU A 37 -5.10 -8.54 5.15
CA LEU A 37 -6.43 -8.57 4.58
C LEU A 37 -6.66 -9.73 3.62
N ASN A 38 -5.60 -10.24 2.99
CA ASN A 38 -5.68 -11.16 1.86
C ASN A 38 -4.83 -12.41 2.03
N ASP A 39 -3.70 -12.34 2.75
CA ASP A 39 -2.74 -13.45 2.91
C ASP A 39 -2.85 -14.15 4.26
N LEU A 40 -3.47 -13.49 5.25
CA LEU A 40 -3.58 -13.96 6.61
C LEU A 40 -5.01 -14.39 6.97
N GLU A 41 -5.13 -15.47 7.73
CA GLU A 41 -6.41 -15.97 8.24
C GLU A 41 -6.60 -15.58 9.71
N ASP A 42 -7.65 -14.83 10.03
CA ASP A 42 -7.94 -14.43 11.42
C ASP A 42 -8.47 -15.62 12.24
N LYS A 43 -7.74 -16.01 13.30
CA LYS A 43 -8.15 -17.03 14.28
C LYS A 43 -8.72 -16.41 15.57
N GLY A 44 -8.92 -15.09 15.59
CA GLY A 44 -9.49 -14.32 16.69
C GLY A 44 -8.55 -14.05 17.87
N SER A 45 -7.39 -14.70 17.92
CA SER A 45 -6.32 -14.43 18.90
C SER A 45 -4.98 -14.10 18.25
N HIS A 46 -4.79 -14.55 17.01
CA HIS A 46 -3.67 -14.34 16.13
C HIS A 46 -4.17 -14.55 14.70
N TYR A 47 -3.30 -14.32 13.74
CA TYR A 47 -3.49 -14.67 12.36
C TYR A 47 -2.63 -15.88 12.00
N ASP A 48 -3.14 -16.77 11.15
CA ASP A 48 -2.33 -17.82 10.54
C ASP A 48 -1.81 -17.36 9.19
N LEU A 49 -0.50 -17.42 9.02
CA LEU A 49 0.19 -17.28 7.74
C LEU A 49 0.58 -18.67 7.24
N TYR A 50 0.09 -19.03 6.06
CA TYR A 50 0.46 -20.27 5.39
C TYR A 50 1.55 -19.96 4.36
N MET A 51 2.66 -20.69 4.38
CA MET A 51 3.77 -20.52 3.43
C MET A 51 4.13 -21.84 2.76
N ASP A 52 4.46 -21.80 1.47
CA ASP A 52 4.99 -22.99 0.80
C ASP A 52 6.42 -23.27 1.31
N LYS A 53 6.68 -24.51 1.74
CA LYS A 53 7.99 -24.93 2.29
C LYS A 53 9.16 -24.76 1.32
N THR A 54 8.87 -24.79 0.02
CA THR A 54 9.90 -24.76 -1.03
C THR A 54 10.21 -23.34 -1.46
N THR A 55 9.18 -22.54 -1.72
CA THR A 55 9.38 -21.16 -2.20
C THR A 55 9.50 -20.15 -1.07
N MET A 56 9.00 -20.47 0.12
CA MET A 56 8.82 -19.52 1.23
C MET A 56 7.99 -18.29 0.82
N GLU A 57 7.02 -18.49 -0.06
CA GLU A 57 6.04 -17.46 -0.43
C GLU A 57 4.70 -17.74 0.27
N PRO A 58 3.86 -16.71 0.53
CA PRO A 58 2.51 -16.91 1.01
C PRO A 58 1.75 -17.90 0.13
N ALA A 59 1.25 -18.98 0.74
CA ALA A 59 0.43 -19.96 0.05
C ALA A 59 -1.01 -19.45 0.00
N VAL A 60 -1.63 -19.50 -1.18
CA VAL A 60 -3.04 -19.10 -1.34
C VAL A 60 -3.93 -20.02 -0.48
N TYR A 61 -4.51 -19.46 0.57
CA TYR A 61 -5.35 -20.15 1.55
C TYR A 61 -6.45 -21.02 0.92
N GLN A 62 -7.07 -20.54 -0.16
CA GLN A 62 -8.19 -21.24 -0.82
C GLN A 62 -7.78 -22.52 -1.56
N LEU A 63 -6.48 -22.83 -1.68
CA LEU A 63 -5.98 -23.90 -2.54
C LEU A 63 -5.28 -25.05 -1.82
N ARG A 64 -5.09 -25.01 -0.49
CA ARG A 64 -4.36 -26.07 0.21
C ARG A 64 -4.94 -26.40 1.58
N THR A 65 -5.01 -27.70 1.88
CA THR A 65 -5.33 -28.23 3.20
C THR A 65 -4.05 -28.38 4.03
N PRO A 66 -4.08 -28.20 5.36
CA PRO A 66 -2.92 -28.34 6.26
C PRO A 66 -2.15 -29.67 6.14
N ASP A 67 -2.80 -30.72 5.64
CA ASP A 67 -2.25 -32.07 5.48
C ASP A 67 -1.45 -32.30 4.18
N ASP A 68 -1.17 -31.27 3.37
CA ASP A 68 -0.42 -31.45 2.11
C ASP A 68 1.08 -31.74 2.31
N GLY A 69 1.58 -31.64 3.55
CA GLY A 69 2.97 -31.87 3.91
C GLY A 69 3.96 -30.82 3.38
N ASN A 70 3.51 -29.86 2.57
CA ASN A 70 4.33 -28.86 1.88
C ASN A 70 4.06 -27.43 2.36
N THR A 71 3.25 -27.26 3.41
CA THR A 71 2.88 -25.95 3.97
C THR A 71 3.48 -25.76 5.38
N LEU A 72 4.06 -24.58 5.63
CA LEU A 72 4.41 -24.10 6.98
C LEU A 72 3.31 -23.16 7.45
N ILE A 73 3.02 -23.20 8.75
CA ILE A 73 2.07 -22.29 9.39
C ILE A 73 2.86 -21.45 10.40
N PHE A 74 2.73 -20.13 10.29
CA PHE A 74 3.27 -19.17 11.23
C PHE A 74 2.13 -18.40 11.91
N ASN A 75 2.19 -18.30 13.23
CA ASN A 75 1.21 -17.55 14.00
C ASN A 75 1.69 -16.11 14.11
N ILE A 76 0.93 -15.19 13.52
CA ILE A 76 1.22 -13.76 13.49
C ILE A 76 0.33 -13.07 14.53
N PRO A 77 0.89 -12.32 15.50
CA PRO A 77 0.09 -11.59 16.48
C PRO A 77 -0.86 -10.57 15.82
N GLN A 78 -1.88 -10.16 16.57
CA GLN A 78 -2.82 -9.12 16.14
C GLN A 78 -2.09 -7.77 15.97
N MET A 79 -2.53 -6.92 15.04
CA MET A 79 -1.93 -5.61 14.78
C MET A 79 -1.89 -4.73 16.04
N VAL A 80 -2.91 -4.80 16.92
CA VAL A 80 -2.92 -4.11 18.22
C VAL A 80 -1.73 -4.49 19.11
N GLN A 81 -1.17 -5.69 18.95
CA GLN A 81 -0.01 -6.17 19.69
C GLN A 81 1.29 -5.83 18.97
N LEU A 82 1.31 -5.97 17.64
CA LEU A 82 2.50 -5.69 16.82
C LEU A 82 2.84 -4.20 16.77
N ASP A 83 1.81 -3.37 16.67
CA ASP A 83 1.93 -1.94 16.52
C ASP A 83 0.72 -1.19 17.16
N PRO A 84 0.65 -1.11 18.50
CA PRO A 84 -0.44 -0.45 19.19
C PRO A 84 -0.56 1.03 18.82
N GLU A 85 0.55 1.76 18.69
CA GLU A 85 0.53 3.18 18.32
C GLU A 85 -0.02 3.39 16.90
N GLY A 86 0.35 2.53 15.95
CA GLY A 86 -0.15 2.57 14.58
C GLY A 86 -1.64 2.25 14.50
N VAL A 87 -2.12 1.28 15.28
CA VAL A 87 -3.57 0.97 15.36
C VAL A 87 -4.33 2.12 16.01
N ALA A 88 -3.83 2.66 17.13
CA ALA A 88 -4.43 3.81 17.80
C ALA A 88 -4.58 4.99 16.83
N PHE A 89 -3.53 5.28 16.07
CA PHE A 89 -3.57 6.30 15.03
C PHE A 89 -4.62 5.96 13.95
N LYS A 90 -4.55 4.78 13.34
CA LYS A 90 -5.44 4.33 12.25
C LYS A 90 -6.92 4.44 12.59
N TYR A 91 -7.32 4.05 13.80
CA TYR A 91 -8.71 4.06 14.24
C TYR A 91 -9.12 5.34 14.99
N GLY A 92 -8.17 6.23 15.30
CA GLY A 92 -8.41 7.42 16.12
C GLY A 92 -8.78 7.08 17.56
N ILE A 93 -8.24 5.98 18.10
CA ILE A 93 -8.47 5.48 19.46
C ILE A 93 -7.29 5.93 20.35
N ALA A 94 -7.56 6.35 21.58
CA ALA A 94 -6.48 6.64 22.52
C ALA A 94 -5.69 5.36 22.85
N PRO A 95 -4.34 5.38 22.95
CA PRO A 95 -3.54 4.16 23.14
C PRO A 95 -3.94 3.31 24.35
N ASN A 96 -4.40 3.93 25.44
CA ASN A 96 -4.87 3.24 26.65
C ASN A 96 -6.30 2.67 26.54
N MET A 97 -6.99 2.93 25.43
CA MET A 97 -8.34 2.46 25.12
C MET A 97 -8.34 1.45 23.97
N LEU A 98 -7.15 1.03 23.50
CA LEU A 98 -7.04 -0.02 22.50
C LEU A 98 -7.63 -1.33 23.03
N PRO A 99 -8.44 -2.03 22.22
CA PRO A 99 -8.89 -3.36 22.56
C PRO A 99 -7.75 -4.38 22.47
N GLU A 100 -7.98 -5.59 22.99
CA GLU A 100 -7.02 -6.69 22.90
C GLU A 100 -6.92 -7.31 21.50
N LYS A 101 -7.93 -7.09 20.64
CA LYS A 101 -8.07 -7.71 19.32
C LYS A 101 -8.36 -6.68 18.24
N ASP A 102 -7.89 -6.94 17.02
CA ASP A 102 -8.11 -6.05 15.88
C ASP A 102 -9.59 -5.95 15.52
N ILE A 103 -10.34 -7.06 15.61
CA ILE A 103 -11.78 -7.11 15.30
C ILE A 103 -12.64 -6.22 16.19
N ASP A 104 -12.15 -5.92 17.40
CA ASP A 104 -12.84 -5.08 18.38
C ASP A 104 -12.50 -3.59 18.19
N CYS A 105 -11.58 -3.25 17.28
CA CYS A 105 -11.31 -1.87 16.91
C CYS A 105 -12.52 -1.30 16.16
N THR A 106 -13.18 -0.32 16.79
CA THR A 106 -14.36 0.33 16.22
C THR A 106 -13.99 1.60 15.47
N MET A 107 -14.66 1.86 14.36
CA MET A 107 -14.48 3.11 13.64
C MET A 107 -14.97 4.31 14.46
N ASN A 108 -14.36 5.46 14.23
CA ASN A 108 -14.77 6.69 14.88
C ASN A 108 -16.17 7.13 14.39
N PRO A 109 -17.20 7.19 15.25
CA PRO A 109 -18.57 7.51 14.85
C PRO A 109 -18.73 8.93 14.27
N GLU A 110 -17.92 9.89 14.74
CA GLU A 110 -17.97 11.26 14.24
C GLU A 110 -17.45 11.36 12.81
N VAL A 111 -16.37 10.62 12.52
CA VAL A 111 -15.81 10.53 11.17
C VAL A 111 -16.81 9.89 10.22
N PHE A 112 -17.45 8.80 10.65
CA PHE A 112 -18.49 8.14 9.87
C PHE A 112 -19.65 9.10 9.56
N LYS A 113 -20.17 9.82 10.57
CA LYS A 113 -21.26 10.78 10.41
C LYS A 113 -20.90 11.93 9.46
N LYS A 114 -19.67 12.44 9.51
CA LYS A 114 -19.18 13.46 8.55
C LYS A 114 -19.24 12.94 7.12
N ARG A 115 -18.79 11.69 6.89
CA ARG A 115 -18.91 11.06 5.57
C ARG A 115 -20.35 10.86 5.15
N GLU A 116 -21.23 10.45 6.06
CA GLU A 116 -22.67 10.31 5.80
C GLU A 116 -23.31 11.63 5.35
N MET A 117 -22.91 12.75 5.97
CA MET A 117 -23.34 14.11 5.59
C MET A 117 -22.74 14.62 4.27
N GLY A 118 -21.91 13.82 3.59
CA GLY A 118 -21.33 14.14 2.29
C GLY A 118 -20.01 14.92 2.34
N GLN A 119 -19.37 15.06 3.51
CA GLN A 119 -18.06 15.68 3.60
C GLN A 119 -16.99 14.74 3.05
N LEU A 120 -16.22 15.14 2.03
CA LEU A 120 -15.12 14.33 1.50
C LEU A 120 -13.94 14.22 2.49
N SER A 121 -13.32 13.05 2.52
CA SER A 121 -12.06 12.83 3.23
C SER A 121 -10.89 13.48 2.47
N VAL A 122 -9.75 13.62 3.15
CA VAL A 122 -8.53 14.22 2.61
C VAL A 122 -7.37 13.26 2.82
N ILE A 123 -6.48 13.17 1.84
CA ILE A 123 -5.19 12.49 1.92
C ILE A 123 -4.06 13.51 1.74
N ASP A 124 -3.00 13.39 2.53
CA ASP A 124 -1.75 14.10 2.29
C ASP A 124 -0.89 13.35 1.27
N ILE A 125 -0.46 14.02 0.21
CA ILE A 125 0.45 13.48 -0.79
C ILE A 125 1.64 14.43 -0.91
N CYS A 126 2.79 14.00 -0.40
CA CYS A 126 4.02 14.81 -0.36
C CYS A 126 3.83 16.19 0.30
N GLY A 127 3.04 16.28 1.37
CA GLY A 127 2.75 17.54 2.06
C GLY A 127 1.68 18.41 1.40
N HIS A 128 1.04 17.92 0.33
CA HIS A 128 -0.05 18.60 -0.36
C HIS A 128 -1.37 17.85 -0.14
N PRO A 129 -2.45 18.53 0.28
CA PRO A 129 -3.70 17.86 0.60
C PRO A 129 -4.58 17.68 -0.65
N PHE A 130 -5.17 16.49 -0.77
CA PHE A 130 -6.12 16.14 -1.84
C PHE A 130 -7.46 15.71 -1.26
N PHE A 131 -8.56 16.21 -1.83
CA PHE A 131 -9.88 15.62 -1.62
C PHE A 131 -9.94 14.25 -2.27
N ILE A 132 -10.50 13.30 -1.53
CA ILE A 132 -10.72 11.94 -1.99
C ILE A 132 -12.13 11.85 -2.55
N ASP A 133 -12.24 11.69 -3.87
CA ASP A 133 -13.51 11.56 -4.59
C ASP A 133 -13.56 10.24 -5.34
N VAL A 134 -13.77 9.15 -4.59
CA VAL A 134 -13.92 7.80 -5.14
C VAL A 134 -15.12 7.69 -6.08
N ARG A 135 -16.15 8.51 -5.90
CA ARG A 135 -17.32 8.50 -6.80
C ARG A 135 -16.93 8.90 -8.21
N ASN A 136 -16.07 9.90 -8.34
CA ASN A 136 -15.55 10.36 -9.63
C ASN A 136 -14.19 9.75 -10.00
N GLY A 137 -13.64 8.86 -9.15
CA GLY A 137 -12.34 8.22 -9.37
C GLY A 137 -11.17 9.21 -9.35
N LEU A 138 -11.21 10.24 -8.50
CA LEU A 138 -10.23 11.32 -8.48
C LEU A 138 -9.68 11.60 -7.07
N LEU A 139 -8.39 11.90 -7.00
CA LEU A 139 -7.78 12.65 -5.92
C LEU A 139 -7.56 14.08 -6.41
N GLN A 140 -8.34 15.03 -5.89
CA GLN A 140 -8.35 16.42 -6.37
C GLN A 140 -7.54 17.31 -5.42
N PRO A 141 -6.54 18.06 -5.89
CA PRO A 141 -5.81 19.00 -5.05
C PRO A 141 -6.77 20.01 -4.43
N LYS A 142 -6.58 20.35 -3.15
CA LYS A 142 -7.52 21.27 -2.47
C LYS A 142 -7.37 22.72 -2.92
N ASP A 143 -6.19 23.10 -3.37
CA ASP A 143 -5.81 24.49 -3.65
C ASP A 143 -5.01 24.67 -4.96
N ASP A 144 -4.81 23.60 -5.74
CA ASP A 144 -4.25 23.68 -7.09
C ASP A 144 -5.32 23.37 -8.15
N PHE A 145 -5.87 24.44 -8.73
CA PHE A 145 -6.88 24.36 -9.78
C PHE A 145 -6.29 24.27 -11.20
N THR A 146 -4.96 24.18 -11.35
CA THR A 146 -4.30 24.05 -12.66
C THR A 146 -4.30 22.62 -13.17
N THR A 147 -4.65 21.65 -12.31
CA THR A 147 -4.76 20.24 -12.63
C THR A 147 -6.09 19.67 -12.13
N MET A 148 -6.55 18.59 -12.76
CA MET A 148 -7.66 17.79 -12.25
C MET A 148 -7.24 16.86 -11.10
N GLY A 149 -5.93 16.72 -10.87
CA GLY A 149 -5.35 15.83 -9.87
C GLY A 149 -4.99 14.46 -10.42
N ILE A 150 -5.15 13.43 -9.57
CA ILE A 150 -4.77 12.05 -9.85
C ILE A 150 -6.02 11.23 -10.14
N GLU A 151 -6.08 10.62 -11.31
CA GLU A 151 -7.16 9.73 -11.71
C GLU A 151 -6.87 8.30 -11.25
N LEU A 152 -7.72 7.77 -10.36
CA LEU A 152 -7.55 6.45 -9.74
C LEU A 152 -7.61 5.31 -10.75
N SER A 153 -8.43 5.46 -11.80
CA SER A 153 -8.57 4.47 -12.89
C SER A 153 -7.29 4.24 -13.70
N LYS A 154 -6.34 5.18 -13.63
CA LYS A 154 -5.05 5.13 -14.34
C LYS A 154 -3.92 4.58 -13.49
N LEU A 155 -4.18 4.27 -12.22
CA LEU A 155 -3.18 3.77 -11.30
C LEU A 155 -3.13 2.26 -11.34
N GLU A 156 -1.92 1.71 -11.24
CA GLU A 156 -1.72 0.27 -11.10
C GLU A 156 -1.87 -0.12 -9.63
N VAL A 157 -2.65 -1.16 -9.36
CA VAL A 157 -2.78 -1.72 -8.01
C VAL A 157 -1.59 -2.62 -7.74
N ASP A 158 -1.08 -2.61 -6.51
CA ASP A 158 -0.04 -3.53 -6.07
C ASP A 158 -0.55 -4.97 -5.94
N ASP A 159 0.37 -5.92 -5.83
CA ASP A 159 0.01 -7.35 -5.74
C ASP A 159 -0.82 -7.66 -4.49
N SER A 160 -0.69 -6.84 -3.44
CA SER A 160 -1.46 -6.97 -2.21
C SER A 160 -2.92 -6.51 -2.35
N GLY A 161 -3.26 -5.71 -3.37
CA GLY A 161 -4.58 -5.10 -3.55
C GLY A 161 -4.88 -3.94 -2.58
N THR A 162 -3.91 -3.54 -1.74
CA THR A 162 -4.11 -2.54 -0.69
C THR A 162 -3.70 -1.14 -1.12
N ALA A 163 -2.94 -1.02 -2.21
CA ALA A 163 -2.41 0.26 -2.65
C ALA A 163 -2.31 0.38 -4.16
N TYR A 164 -2.32 1.62 -4.62
CA TYR A 164 -1.87 2.03 -5.92
C TYR A 164 -0.38 2.37 -5.90
N LEU A 165 0.32 2.02 -6.99
CA LEU A 165 1.69 2.43 -7.26
C LEU A 165 1.70 3.42 -8.41
N CYS A 166 2.37 4.55 -8.22
CA CYS A 166 2.52 5.53 -9.28
C CYS A 166 3.78 6.36 -9.14
N LEU A 167 4.16 7.00 -10.24
CA LEU A 167 5.18 8.05 -10.21
C LEU A 167 4.48 9.40 -10.21
N TYR A 168 5.00 10.33 -9.43
CA TYR A 168 4.34 11.58 -9.13
C TYR A 168 5.31 12.74 -9.21
N ASP A 169 4.82 13.86 -9.75
CA ASP A 169 5.50 15.15 -9.79
C ASP A 169 4.89 16.06 -8.70
N PRO A 170 5.58 16.25 -7.55
CA PRO A 170 5.07 17.09 -6.46
C PRO A 170 4.94 18.57 -6.83
N GLN A 171 5.53 19.04 -7.92
CA GLN A 171 5.38 20.44 -8.35
C GLN A 171 4.13 20.65 -9.21
N LYS A 172 3.69 19.61 -9.92
CA LYS A 172 2.53 19.66 -10.81
C LYS A 172 1.30 18.96 -10.25
N HIS A 173 1.46 18.26 -9.13
CA HIS A 173 0.40 17.51 -8.48
C HIS A 173 -0.27 16.48 -9.41
N THR A 174 0.53 15.86 -10.29
CA THR A 174 0.07 14.88 -11.30
C THR A 174 0.94 13.64 -11.34
N THR A 175 0.39 12.54 -11.87
CA THR A 175 1.16 11.34 -12.17
C THR A 175 2.06 11.52 -13.40
N VAL A 176 3.12 10.72 -13.46
CA VAL A 176 4.12 10.74 -14.51
C VAL A 176 4.29 9.35 -15.11
N THR A 177 4.28 9.26 -16.44
CA THR A 177 4.68 8.05 -17.15
C THR A 177 6.12 8.22 -17.64
N LEU A 178 6.99 7.25 -17.34
CA LEU A 178 8.38 7.28 -17.82
C LEU A 178 8.50 6.69 -19.22
N ASP A 179 9.46 7.21 -19.98
CA ASP A 179 9.91 6.55 -21.21
C ASP A 179 10.56 5.19 -20.85
N PRO A 180 10.11 4.06 -21.41
CA PRO A 180 10.71 2.76 -21.20
C PRO A 180 12.22 2.69 -21.53
N LYS A 181 12.75 3.64 -22.30
CA LYS A 181 14.17 3.78 -22.68
C LYS A 181 14.96 4.68 -21.73
N ILE A 182 14.39 5.06 -20.59
CA ILE A 182 15.04 5.91 -19.58
C ILE A 182 16.41 5.34 -19.15
N LYS A 183 17.37 6.25 -18.93
CA LYS A 183 18.78 5.89 -18.60
C LYS A 183 19.29 6.55 -17.32
N LYS A 184 18.44 7.33 -16.65
CA LYS A 184 18.74 8.02 -15.40
C LYS A 184 17.44 8.13 -14.62
N ILE A 185 17.52 7.98 -13.31
CA ILE A 185 16.38 8.24 -12.43
C ILE A 185 15.98 9.72 -12.59
N PRO A 186 14.68 10.02 -12.82
CA PRO A 186 14.20 11.38 -12.99
C PRO A 186 14.41 12.20 -11.70
N ARG A 187 14.82 13.47 -11.85
CA ARG A 187 14.92 14.40 -10.72
C ARG A 187 13.56 15.02 -10.44
N GLY A 188 13.23 15.19 -9.16
CA GLY A 188 11.99 15.83 -8.72
C GLY A 188 10.74 14.96 -8.86
N ILE A 189 10.87 13.75 -9.40
CA ILE A 189 9.80 12.76 -9.44
C ILE A 189 10.00 11.77 -8.30
N VAL A 190 8.91 11.36 -7.67
CA VAL A 190 8.89 10.38 -6.59
C VAL A 190 8.04 9.17 -6.98
N ALA A 191 8.42 8.00 -6.48
CA ALA A 191 7.55 6.83 -6.49
C ALA A 191 6.66 6.89 -5.25
N LEU A 192 5.36 6.69 -5.43
CA LEU A 192 4.37 6.73 -4.36
C LEU A 192 3.63 5.41 -4.26
N GLN A 193 3.32 5.06 -3.02
CA GLN A 193 2.25 4.15 -2.66
C GLN A 193 1.08 4.98 -2.14
N ILE A 194 -0.07 4.90 -2.79
CA ILE A 194 -1.31 5.56 -2.37
C ILE A 194 -2.25 4.44 -1.91
N PRO A 195 -2.96 4.53 -0.77
CA PRO A 195 -3.91 3.49 -0.38
C PRO A 195 -4.97 3.27 -1.48
N SER A 196 -5.51 2.06 -1.59
CA SER A 196 -6.58 1.76 -2.56
C SER A 196 -7.89 2.46 -2.20
N GLU A 197 -8.85 2.53 -3.13
CA GLU A 197 -10.16 3.16 -2.92
C GLU A 197 -10.86 2.69 -1.64
N THR A 198 -10.75 1.40 -1.33
CA THR A 198 -11.32 0.79 -0.13
C THR A 198 -10.76 1.38 1.16
N ILE A 199 -9.48 1.76 1.16
CA ILE A 199 -8.80 2.36 2.31
C ILE A 199 -8.92 3.88 2.30
N LEU A 200 -8.87 4.51 1.12
CA LEU A 200 -9.03 5.96 0.94
C LEU A 200 -10.41 6.42 1.38
N ASP A 201 -11.46 5.70 0.98
CA ASP A 201 -12.84 6.04 1.29
C ASP A 201 -13.74 4.80 1.33
N SER A 202 -13.55 4.01 2.39
CA SER A 202 -14.37 2.83 2.68
C SER A 202 -15.88 3.13 2.65
N TYR A 203 -16.31 4.33 3.06
CA TYR A 203 -17.71 4.72 3.03
C TYR A 203 -18.23 4.88 1.59
N ALA A 204 -17.47 5.56 0.72
CA ALA A 204 -17.84 5.71 -0.69
C ALA A 204 -17.93 4.36 -1.39
N VAL A 205 -16.96 3.48 -1.16
CA VAL A 205 -16.95 2.12 -1.73
C VAL A 205 -18.13 1.32 -1.19
N ALA A 206 -18.36 1.32 0.12
CA ALA A 206 -19.53 0.65 0.72
C ALA A 206 -20.84 1.12 0.09
N ARG A 207 -20.97 2.44 -0.15
CA ARG A 207 -22.14 3.00 -0.83
C ARG A 207 -22.28 2.53 -2.27
N GLN A 208 -21.19 2.45 -3.04
CA GLN A 208 -21.20 1.96 -4.42
C GLN A 208 -21.64 0.49 -4.52
N TYR A 209 -21.23 -0.33 -3.55
CA TYR A 209 -21.51 -1.77 -3.52
C TYR A 209 -22.69 -2.20 -2.62
N ASN A 210 -23.47 -1.25 -2.09
CA ASN A 210 -24.59 -1.50 -1.16
C ASN A 210 -24.19 -2.24 0.14
N LEU A 211 -23.04 -1.90 0.71
CA LEU A 211 -22.47 -2.49 1.93
C LEU A 211 -22.55 -1.54 3.15
N LEU A 212 -23.32 -0.46 3.09
CA LEU A 212 -23.40 0.53 4.19
C LEU A 212 -23.91 -0.06 5.52
N GLU A 213 -24.71 -1.12 5.46
CA GLU A 213 -25.20 -1.83 6.66
C GLU A 213 -24.24 -2.96 7.11
N SER A 214 -23.15 -3.20 6.39
CA SER A 214 -22.21 -4.29 6.68
C SER A 214 -21.24 -3.88 7.80
N THR A 215 -21.47 -4.43 8.99
CA THR A 215 -20.53 -4.26 10.11
C THR A 215 -19.16 -4.89 9.80
N ASP A 216 -19.13 -6.04 9.14
CA ASP A 216 -17.89 -6.72 8.76
C ASP A 216 -17.05 -5.90 7.77
N TRP A 217 -17.70 -5.19 6.84
CA TRP A 217 -17.01 -4.27 5.93
C TRP A 217 -16.24 -3.20 6.69
N PHE A 218 -16.89 -2.49 7.61
CA PHE A 218 -16.27 -1.40 8.34
C PHE A 218 -15.32 -1.85 9.45
N ARG A 219 -15.40 -3.11 9.90
CA ARG A 219 -14.36 -3.74 10.72
C ARG A 219 -13.07 -3.92 9.91
N LYS A 220 -13.20 -4.45 8.69
CA LYS A 220 -12.05 -4.67 7.79
C LYS A 220 -11.47 -3.35 7.23
N PHE A 221 -12.35 -2.39 6.94
CA PHE A 221 -12.03 -1.13 6.30
C PHE A 221 -12.66 0.04 7.07
N PRO A 222 -12.05 0.48 8.18
CA PRO A 222 -12.59 1.58 8.99
C PRO A 222 -12.58 2.90 8.21
N VAL A 223 -13.62 3.71 8.41
CA VAL A 223 -13.62 5.09 7.90
C VAL A 223 -12.67 5.92 8.76
N ARG A 224 -11.67 6.55 8.12
CA ARG A 224 -10.61 7.32 8.80
C ARG A 224 -10.28 8.63 8.07
N THR A 225 -9.50 9.50 8.72
CA THR A 225 -9.16 10.85 8.19
C THR A 225 -7.67 11.16 8.15
N ASN A 226 -6.88 10.30 8.76
CA ASN A 226 -5.43 10.40 8.90
C ASN A 226 -4.73 9.63 7.78
N LEU A 227 -5.01 10.01 6.53
CA LEU A 227 -4.47 9.36 5.34
C LEU A 227 -3.26 10.12 4.82
N SER A 228 -2.20 9.38 4.48
CA SER A 228 -1.02 9.91 3.80
C SER A 228 -0.52 8.92 2.74
N ALA A 229 -0.04 9.43 1.61
CA ALA A 229 0.70 8.62 0.65
C ALA A 229 2.13 8.41 1.12
N ARG A 230 2.65 7.19 0.93
CA ARG A 230 4.02 6.83 1.30
C ARG A 230 4.95 7.01 0.11
N ILE A 231 6.11 7.63 0.34
CA ILE A 231 7.17 7.70 -0.66
C ILE A 231 7.96 6.40 -0.63
N ILE A 232 8.18 5.81 -1.81
CA ILE A 232 8.99 4.61 -1.99
C ILE A 232 10.40 5.04 -2.43
N PRO A 233 11.47 4.68 -1.70
CA PRO A 233 12.83 4.90 -2.15
C PRO A 233 13.09 4.21 -3.49
N TRP A 234 13.77 4.89 -4.41
CA TRP A 234 14.00 4.34 -5.76
C TRP A 234 14.74 3.02 -5.77
N GLU A 235 15.64 2.82 -4.79
CA GLU A 235 16.43 1.61 -4.59
C GLU A 235 15.56 0.38 -4.35
N LYS A 236 14.35 0.58 -3.82
CA LYS A 236 13.35 -0.47 -3.54
C LYS A 236 12.34 -0.66 -4.66
N THR A 237 12.52 0.00 -5.80
CA THR A 237 11.68 -0.12 -7.00
C THR A 237 12.41 -0.87 -8.12
N SER A 238 11.71 -1.20 -9.22
CA SER A 238 12.31 -1.79 -10.42
C SER A 238 13.04 -0.78 -11.33
N LEU A 239 12.98 0.53 -11.03
CA LEU A 239 13.54 1.56 -11.91
C LEU A 239 15.08 1.51 -12.04
N PRO A 240 15.86 1.29 -10.96
CA PRO A 240 17.32 1.16 -11.08
C PRO A 240 17.75 0.04 -12.03
N GLU A 241 17.08 -1.12 -11.95
CA GLU A 241 17.32 -2.27 -12.84
C GLU A 241 17.01 -1.92 -14.31
N LEU A 242 15.88 -1.26 -14.56
CA LEU A 242 15.49 -0.80 -15.88
C LEU A 242 16.54 0.15 -16.48
N VAL A 243 17.01 1.10 -15.68
CA VAL A 243 18.03 2.08 -16.06
C VAL A 243 19.35 1.39 -16.43
N GLU A 244 19.83 0.46 -15.59
CA GLU A 244 21.07 -0.28 -15.87
C GLU A 244 20.96 -1.17 -17.10
N ARG A 245 19.82 -1.85 -17.27
CA ARG A 245 19.51 -2.66 -18.46
C ARG A 245 19.56 -1.80 -19.74
N ASN A 246 18.98 -0.61 -19.71
CA ASN A 246 18.97 0.31 -20.85
C ASN A 246 20.36 0.87 -21.18
N LYS A 247 21.16 1.22 -20.16
CA LYS A 247 22.57 1.62 -20.36
C LYS A 247 23.39 0.51 -21.00
N THR A 248 23.20 -0.73 -20.56
CA THR A 248 23.93 -1.90 -21.09
C THR A 248 23.57 -2.18 -22.54
N LYS A 249 22.26 -2.17 -22.89
CA LYS A 249 21.80 -2.30 -24.28
C LYS A 249 22.44 -1.26 -25.20
N GLN A 250 22.55 -0.01 -24.76
CA GLN A 250 23.17 1.05 -25.55
C GLN A 250 24.68 0.82 -25.75
N LYS A 251 25.42 0.41 -24.72
CA LYS A 251 26.86 0.09 -24.84
C LYS A 251 27.11 -1.02 -25.87
N THR A 252 26.26 -2.04 -25.90
CA THR A 252 26.36 -3.15 -26.87
C THR A 252 26.08 -2.68 -28.31
N ILE A 253 25.08 -1.83 -28.51
CA ILE A 253 24.78 -1.22 -29.82
C ILE A 253 25.95 -0.37 -30.31
N ASN A 254 26.51 0.48 -29.44
CA ASN A 254 27.66 1.32 -29.79
C ASN A 254 28.91 0.50 -30.15
N LYS A 255 29.17 -0.61 -29.45
CA LYS A 255 30.27 -1.54 -29.79
C LYS A 255 30.08 -2.23 -31.14
N ARG A 256 28.85 -2.60 -31.50
CA ARG A 256 28.55 -3.18 -32.83
C ARG A 256 28.72 -2.16 -33.95
N ASN A 257 28.24 -0.94 -33.75
CA ASN A 257 28.36 0.13 -34.76
C ASN A 257 29.80 0.66 -34.90
N GLY A 258 30.61 0.59 -33.83
CA GLY A 258 32.04 0.93 -33.88
C GLY A 258 32.90 -0.08 -34.64
N LYS A 259 32.50 -1.36 -34.68
CA LYS A 259 33.18 -2.40 -35.47
C LYS A 259 32.82 -2.38 -36.97
N GLY A 260 31.77 -1.68 -37.36
CA GLY A 260 31.31 -1.57 -38.76
C GLY A 260 31.82 -0.35 -39.53
N LYS A 261 32.59 0.56 -38.91
CA LYS A 261 33.16 1.76 -39.54
C LYS A 261 34.64 1.61 -39.94
N GLY A 262 35.16 0.39 -39.93
CA GLY A 262 36.51 0.08 -40.37
C GLY A 262 36.48 -1.01 -41.44
N LEU A 263 36.02 -0.66 -42.64
CA LEU A 263 36.20 -1.36 -43.91
C LEU A 263 36.13 -0.31 -45.02
#